data_AF-A0A916PGC0-F1
#
_entry.id   AF-A0A916PGC0-F1
#
_cell.length_a   1.000
_cell.length_b   1.000
_cell.length_c   1.000
_cell.angle_alpha   90.00
_cell.angle_beta   90.00
_cell.angle_gamma   90.00
#
_symmetry.space_group_name_H-M   'P 1'
#
loop_
_entity.id
_entity.type
_entity.pdbx_description
1 polymer ?
#
loop_
_entity_poly.entity_id
_entity_poly.type
_entity_poly.pdbx_seq_one_letter_code
_entity_poly.pdbx_strand_id
1 'polypeptide(L)' 'MHLARDIGCVFSIDTDAHAPGQLDFLGYGAQRALDAEVPADRIVNTWPADTLLAWTGSH' A
#
# COMPACT_ATOMS: atom_id res chain seq x y z
N MET A 1 -10.93 -5.04 2.67
CA MET A 1 -9.68 -4.71 3.39
C MET A 1 -9.67 -5.25 4.82
N HIS A 2 -10.80 -5.23 5.55
CA HIS A 2 -10.85 -5.69 6.96
C HIS A 2 -10.25 -7.08 7.19
N LEU A 3 -10.63 -8.12 6.41
CA LEU A 3 -10.04 -9.46 6.58
C LEU A 3 -8.51 -9.45 6.50
N ALA A 4 -7.94 -8.83 5.46
CA ALA A 4 -6.48 -8.75 5.28
C ALA A 4 -5.80 -7.99 6.44
N ARG A 5 -6.44 -6.93 6.95
CA ARG A 5 -5.96 -6.16 8.10
C ARG A 5 -5.99 -7.03 9.36
N ASP A 6 -7.10 -7.70 9.60
CA ASP A 6 -7.36 -8.48 10.81
C ASP A 6 -6.47 -9.72 10.90
N ILE A 7 -6.02 -10.27 9.75
CA ILE A 7 -5.03 -11.37 9.70
C ILE A 7 -3.57 -10.89 9.62
N GLY A 8 -3.33 -9.57 9.70
CA GLY A 8 -1.99 -9.01 9.79
C GLY A 8 -1.21 -8.91 8.47
N CYS A 9 -1.90 -8.90 7.32
CA CYS A 9 -1.25 -8.65 6.04
C CYS A 9 -0.63 -7.24 5.96
N VAL A 10 0.37 -7.11 5.09
CA VAL A 10 0.83 -5.81 4.59
C VAL A 10 0.03 -5.42 3.34
N PHE A 11 -0.02 -4.13 3.04
CA PHE A 11 -0.79 -3.55 1.95
C PHE A 11 0.11 -2.76 1.01
N SER A 12 -0.13 -2.91 -0.29
CA SER A 12 0.40 -2.03 -1.33
C SER A 12 -0.77 -1.24 -1.93
N ILE A 13 -0.53 0.03 -2.24
CA ILE A 13 -1.46 0.91 -2.92
C ILE A 13 -0.83 1.31 -4.26
N ASP A 14 -1.51 0.99 -5.34
CA ASP A 14 -1.10 1.34 -6.69
C ASP A 14 -2.33 1.74 -7.52
N THR A 15 -2.08 2.30 -8.71
CA THR A 15 -3.11 2.80 -9.62
C THR A 15 -3.32 1.90 -10.82
N ASP A 16 -2.55 0.83 -10.96
CA ASP A 16 -2.44 0.05 -12.20
C ASP A 16 -2.30 0.93 -13.45
N ALA A 17 -1.41 1.93 -13.37
CA ALA A 17 -1.29 2.95 -14.41
C ALA A 17 -0.71 2.37 -15.71
N HIS A 18 -1.48 2.55 -16.79
CA HIS A 18 -1.12 2.29 -18.19
C HIS A 18 -0.88 3.58 -18.99
N ALA A 19 -1.16 4.74 -18.40
CA ALA A 19 -0.87 6.07 -18.94
C ALA A 19 -0.53 7.06 -17.80
N PRO A 20 0.27 8.12 -18.05
CA PRO A 20 0.75 9.02 -16.99
C PRO A 20 -0.36 9.66 -16.12
N GLY A 21 -1.49 10.04 -16.72
CA GLY A 21 -2.60 10.65 -15.98
C GLY A 21 -3.30 9.69 -15.00
N GLN A 22 -3.07 8.39 -15.09
CA GLN A 22 -3.64 7.43 -14.14
C GLN A 22 -2.87 7.38 -12.81
N LEU A 23 -1.66 7.94 -12.73
CA LEU A 23 -0.92 8.07 -11.48
C LEU A 23 -1.66 8.95 -10.45
N ASP A 24 -2.51 9.87 -10.93
CA ASP A 24 -3.33 10.74 -10.08
C ASP A 24 -4.40 9.95 -9.29
N PHE A 25 -4.66 8.69 -9.63
CA PHE A 25 -5.66 7.86 -8.96
C PHE A 25 -5.19 7.30 -7.61
N LEU A 26 -3.92 7.51 -7.22
CA LEU A 26 -3.34 6.94 -6.00
C LEU A 26 -4.13 7.37 -4.74
N GLY A 27 -4.69 8.59 -4.76
CA GLY A 27 -5.53 9.12 -3.69
C GLY A 27 -6.78 8.27 -3.40
N TYR A 28 -7.37 7.62 -4.42
CA TYR A 28 -8.51 6.73 -4.22
C TYR A 28 -8.12 5.48 -3.42
N GLY A 29 -6.95 4.92 -3.71
CA GLY A 29 -6.42 3.79 -2.95
C GLY A 29 -6.11 4.16 -1.50
N ALA A 30 -5.52 5.35 -1.28
CA ALA A 30 -5.25 5.89 0.05
C ALA A 30 -6.54 6.13 0.86
N GLN A 31 -7.58 6.69 0.24
CA GLN A 31 -8.89 6.88 0.89
C GLN A 31 -9.49 5.55 1.34
N ARG A 32 -9.43 4.51 0.49
CA ARG A 32 -9.93 3.18 0.86
C ARG A 32 -9.17 2.56 2.03
N ALA A 33 -7.85 2.78 2.10
CA ALA A 33 -7.04 2.31 3.23
C ALA A 33 -7.39 3.05 4.52
N LEU A 34 -7.66 4.37 4.44
CA LEU A 34 -8.13 5.18 5.56
C LEU A 34 -9.50 4.71 6.07
N ASP A 35 -10.47 4.52 5.17
CA ASP A 35 -11.83 4.06 5.50
C ASP A 35 -11.83 2.68 6.15
N ALA A 36 -10.84 1.84 5.81
CA ALA A 36 -10.65 0.50 6.37
C ALA A 36 -9.76 0.50 7.63
N GLU A 37 -9.34 1.67 8.11
CA GLU A 37 -8.47 1.85 9.27
C GLU A 37 -7.18 1.02 9.19
N VAL A 38 -6.56 0.96 8.00
CA VAL A 38 -5.28 0.29 7.83
C VAL A 38 -4.18 1.16 8.46
N PRO A 39 -3.41 0.64 9.44
CA PRO A 39 -2.28 1.38 10.01
C PRO A 39 -1.24 1.72 8.94
N ALA A 40 -0.69 2.94 8.98
CA ALA A 40 0.27 3.41 7.98
C ALA A 40 1.52 2.53 7.88
N ASP A 41 2.02 2.02 9.02
CA ASP A 41 3.15 1.10 9.09
C ASP A 41 2.88 -0.27 8.43
N ARG A 42 1.61 -0.60 8.16
CA ARG A 42 1.22 -1.78 7.36
C ARG A 42 1.09 -1.50 5.87
N ILE A 43 1.23 -0.24 5.43
CA ILE A 43 1.20 0.17 4.02
C ILE A 43 2.63 0.36 3.52
N VAL A 44 3.09 -0.52 2.64
CA VAL A 44 4.49 -0.56 2.17
C VAL A 44 4.92 0.72 1.45
N ASN A 45 3.97 1.47 0.87
CA ASN A 45 4.23 2.77 0.24
C ASN A 45 4.75 3.83 1.22
N THR A 46 4.60 3.63 2.53
CA THR A 46 5.06 4.56 3.57
C THR A 46 6.45 4.23 4.12
N TRP A 47 6.99 3.06 3.76
CA TRP A 47 8.26 2.59 4.28
C TRP A 47 9.44 3.32 3.63
N PRO A 48 10.57 3.46 4.33
CA PRO A 48 11.83 3.82 3.69
C PRO A 48 12.18 2.81 2.59
N ALA A 49 12.76 3.29 1.49
CA ALA A 49 13.13 2.46 0.34
C ALA A 49 14.02 1.27 0.74
N ASP A 50 15.00 1.49 1.62
CA ASP A 50 15.90 0.44 2.10
C ASP A 50 15.15 -0.67 2.85
N THR A 51 14.14 -0.32 3.64
CA THR A 51 13.28 -1.28 4.35
C THR A 51 12.46 -2.11 3.36
N LEU A 52 11.86 -1.46 2.36
CA LEU A 52 11.10 -2.14 1.32
C LEU A 52 11.98 -3.15 0.55
N LEU A 53 13.16 -2.71 0.11
CA LEU A 53 14.10 -3.55 -0.63
C LEU A 53 14.57 -4.75 0.19
N ALA A 54 14.92 -4.53 1.46
CA ALA A 54 15.32 -5.60 2.37
C ALA A 54 14.21 -6.66 2.54
N TRP A 55 12.95 -6.23 2.70
CA TRP A 55 11.81 -7.13 2.82
C TRP A 55 11.52 -7.90 1.52
N THR A 56 11.57 -7.24 0.36
CA THR A 56 11.35 -7.94 -0.93
C THR A 56 12.46 -8.94 -1.26
N GLY A 57 13.66 -8.75 -0.71
CA GLY A 57 14.79 -9.67 -0.89
C GLY A 57 14.90 -10.79 0.14
N SER A 58 14.00 -10.85 1.14
CA SER A 58 14.09 -11.81 2.25
C SER A 58 13.30 -13.11 2.04
N HIS A 59 12.80 -13.36 0.83
CA HIS A 59 11.95 -14.51 0.49
C HIS A 59 12.58 -15.37 -0.60
#